data_AF-A0A951K799-F1
#
_entry.id   AF-A0A951K799-F1
#
_cell.length_a   1.000
_cell.length_b   1.000
_cell.length_c   1.000
_cell.angle_alpha   90.00
_cell.angle_beta   90.00
_cell.angle_gamma   90.00
#
_symmetry.space_group_name_H-M   'P 1'
#
loop_
_entity.id
_entity.type
_entity.pdbx_description
1 polymer ?
#
loop_
_entity_poly.entity_id
_entity_poly.type
_entity_poly.pdbx_seq_one_letter_code
_entity_poly.pdbx_strand_id
1 'polypeptide(L)'
;MDLAAPHTWLGLVLVSIWAVVSGWSFALRLLGYDETPTFWRVVSVAQVLLVIQLVIGLILLVLGGRPGDGSLFIFIFHPLYGIVFPLLTLFYAHKWSREGRYDPHAAFGVAALVVFGLTARAFMVGAGIG
;
A
#
# COMPACT_ATOMS: atom_id res chain seq x y z
N MET A 1 24.94 3.05 3.83
CA MET A 1 24.12 3.83 2.88
C MET A 1 22.88 4.29 3.61
N ASP A 2 22.49 5.55 3.46
CA ASP A 2 21.25 6.06 4.06
C ASP A 2 20.03 5.51 3.30
N LEU A 3 19.23 4.68 3.97
CA LEU A 3 18.00 4.09 3.41
C LEU A 3 16.74 4.89 3.79
N ALA A 4 16.85 5.91 4.65
CA ALA A 4 15.70 6.67 5.12
C ALA A 4 15.08 7.52 4.00
N ALA A 5 15.92 8.18 3.18
CA ALA A 5 15.44 8.94 2.03
C ALA A 5 14.73 8.04 0.99
N PRO A 6 15.32 6.92 0.52
CA PRO A 6 14.61 5.96 -0.33
C PRO A 6 13.30 5.44 0.27
N HIS A 7 13.28 5.08 1.56
CA HIS A 7 12.07 4.62 2.26
C HIS A 7 10.97 5.69 2.26
N THR A 8 11.34 6.96 2.40
CA THR A 8 10.39 8.07 2.42
C THR A 8 9.81 8.33 1.03
N TRP A 9 10.66 8.43 0.00
CA TRP A 9 10.21 8.64 -1.38
C TRP A 9 9.37 7.50 -1.90
N LEU A 10 9.77 6.26 -1.65
CA LEU A 10 9.01 5.08 -2.04
C LEU A 10 7.67 5.01 -1.30
N GLY A 11 7.62 5.42 -0.03
CA GLY A 11 6.37 5.60 0.72
C GLY A 11 5.40 6.55 0.01
N LEU A 12 5.86 7.72 -0.45
CA LEU A 12 5.03 8.67 -1.19
C LEU A 12 4.54 8.10 -2.55
N VAL A 13 5.43 7.40 -3.27
CA VAL A 13 5.07 6.71 -4.51
C VAL A 13 4.00 5.65 -4.25
N LEU A 14 4.09 4.89 -3.15
CA LEU A 14 3.10 3.91 -2.77
C LEU A 14 1.73 4.54 -2.50
N VAL A 15 1.67 5.62 -1.72
CA VAL A 15 0.43 6.36 -1.50
C VAL A 15 -0.20 6.77 -2.83
N SER A 16 0.61 7.30 -3.74
CA SER A 16 0.16 7.81 -5.03
C SER A 16 -0.33 6.70 -5.96
N ILE A 17 0.41 5.60 -6.09
CA ILE A 17 0.05 4.51 -6.99
C ILE A 17 -1.20 3.76 -6.52
N TRP A 18 -1.40 3.60 -5.21
CA TRP A 18 -2.62 2.99 -4.68
C TRP A 18 -3.86 3.88 -4.88
N ALA A 19 -3.70 5.20 -4.76
CA ALA A 19 -4.74 6.15 -5.12
C ALA A 19 -5.09 6.05 -6.62
N VAL A 20 -4.09 5.96 -7.49
CA VAL A 20 -4.28 5.78 -8.94
C VAL A 20 -5.00 4.45 -9.24
N VAL A 21 -4.58 3.34 -8.66
CA VAL A 21 -5.24 2.04 -8.87
C VAL A 21 -6.69 2.08 -8.43
N SER A 22 -6.98 2.65 -7.26
CA SER A 22 -8.35 2.78 -6.76
C SER A 22 -9.20 3.66 -7.69
N GLY A 23 -8.71 4.87 -8.01
CA GLY A 23 -9.41 5.81 -8.89
C GLY A 23 -9.63 5.25 -10.30
N TRP A 24 -8.62 4.59 -10.86
CA TRP A 24 -8.72 3.92 -12.16
C TRP A 24 -9.81 2.84 -12.11
N SER A 25 -9.78 1.96 -11.10
CA SER A 25 -10.78 0.90 -10.98
C SER A 25 -12.20 1.44 -10.88
N PHE A 26 -12.43 2.46 -10.05
CA PHE A 26 -13.73 3.10 -9.96
C PHE A 26 -14.14 3.79 -11.25
N ALA A 27 -13.22 4.48 -11.94
CA ALA A 27 -13.50 5.12 -13.21
C ALA A 27 -13.93 4.11 -14.28
N LEU A 28 -13.19 3.01 -14.46
CA LEU A 28 -13.58 1.96 -15.41
C LEU A 28 -14.96 1.41 -15.10
N ARG A 29 -15.24 1.14 -13.81
CA ARG A 29 -16.53 0.59 -13.38
C ARG A 29 -17.69 1.56 -13.58
N LEU A 30 -17.51 2.84 -13.25
CA LEU A 30 -18.53 3.88 -13.44
C LEU A 30 -18.80 4.16 -14.92
N LEU A 31 -17.78 4.03 -15.77
CA LEU A 31 -17.89 4.24 -17.21
C LEU A 31 -18.30 2.98 -17.98
N GLY A 32 -18.48 1.85 -17.29
CA GLY A 32 -18.86 0.57 -17.91
C GLY A 32 -17.78 -0.05 -18.80
N TYR A 33 -16.52 0.28 -18.56
CA TYR A 33 -15.39 -0.31 -19.27
C TYR A 33 -14.89 -1.58 -18.59
N ASP A 34 -14.42 -2.51 -19.40
CA ASP A 34 -13.72 -3.70 -18.92
C ASP A 34 -12.34 -3.34 -18.35
N GLU A 35 -11.85 -4.24 -17.50
CA GLU A 35 -10.47 -4.20 -17.03
C GLU A 35 -9.47 -4.36 -18.19
N THR A 36 -8.30 -3.74 -18.04
CA THR A 36 -7.26 -3.78 -19.08
C THR A 36 -6.01 -4.50 -18.58
N PRO A 37 -5.22 -5.12 -19.47
CA PRO A 37 -3.91 -5.67 -19.09
C PRO A 37 -2.99 -4.64 -18.44
N THR A 38 -3.10 -3.37 -18.84
CA THR A 38 -2.33 -2.26 -18.24
C THR A 38 -2.71 -2.01 -16.79
N PHE A 39 -4.01 -2.02 -16.45
CA PHE A 39 -4.46 -1.90 -15.06
C PHE A 39 -3.79 -2.96 -14.18
N TRP A 40 -3.83 -4.22 -14.60
CA TRP A 40 -3.22 -5.33 -13.85
C TRP A 40 -1.70 -5.27 -13.75
N ARG A 41 -1.02 -4.72 -14.77
CA ARG A 41 0.43 -4.42 -14.67
C ARG A 41 0.70 -3.37 -13.60
N VAL A 42 -0.09 -2.29 -13.52
CA VAL A 42 0.07 -1.25 -12.50
C VAL A 42 -0.20 -1.82 -11.10
N VAL A 43 -1.25 -2.63 -10.93
CA VAL A 43 -1.54 -3.35 -9.67
C VAL A 43 -0.36 -4.25 -9.26
N SER A 44 0.27 -4.93 -10.22
CA SER A 44 1.44 -5.78 -9.95
C SER A 44 2.66 -4.96 -9.53
N VAL A 45 2.92 -3.84 -10.21
CA VAL A 45 4.00 -2.89 -9.84
C VAL A 45 3.76 -2.35 -8.43
N ALA A 46 2.54 -1.94 -8.09
CA ALA A 46 2.21 -1.44 -6.76
C ALA A 46 2.49 -2.48 -5.65
N GLN A 47 2.17 -3.75 -5.90
CA GLN A 47 2.46 -4.84 -4.97
C GLN A 47 3.98 -5.09 -4.82
N VAL A 48 4.73 -5.06 -5.92
CA VAL A 48 6.20 -5.20 -5.88
C VAL A 48 6.83 -4.05 -5.10
N LEU A 49 6.40 -2.80 -5.35
CA LEU A 49 6.88 -1.64 -4.60
C LEU A 49 6.55 -1.75 -3.11
N LEU A 50 5.39 -2.32 -2.74
CA LEU A 50 5.02 -2.54 -1.35
C LEU A 50 5.97 -3.54 -0.66
N VAL A 51 6.36 -4.61 -1.36
CA VAL A 51 7.36 -5.57 -0.85
C VAL A 51 8.74 -4.93 -0.72
N ILE A 52 9.15 -4.10 -1.68
CA ILE A 52 10.43 -3.37 -1.58
C ILE A 52 10.41 -2.42 -0.37
N GLN A 53 9.32 -1.68 -0.16
CA GLN A 53 9.15 -0.80 0.99
C GLN A 53 9.25 -1.56 2.31
N LEU A 54 8.62 -2.74 2.39
CA LEU A 54 8.73 -3.64 3.54
C LEU A 54 10.19 -3.99 3.82
N VAL A 55 10.93 -4.45 2.81
CA VAL A 55 12.32 -4.87 2.98
C VAL A 55 13.18 -3.70 3.49
N ILE A 56 13.04 -2.52 2.91
CA ILE A 56 13.78 -1.33 3.33
C ILE A 56 13.41 -0.94 4.77
N GLY A 57 12.11 -0.95 5.12
CA GLY A 57 11.63 -0.63 6.46
C GLY A 57 12.14 -1.61 7.53
N LEU A 58 12.18 -2.91 7.22
CA LEU A 58 12.76 -3.92 8.11
C LEU A 58 14.26 -3.71 8.33
N ILE A 59 15.01 -3.40 7.27
CA ILE A 59 16.44 -3.08 7.39
C ILE A 59 16.63 -1.87 8.31
N LEU A 60 15.85 -0.80 8.11
CA LEU A 60 15.91 0.38 8.97
C LEU A 60 15.60 0.05 10.44
N LEU A 61 14.58 -0.77 10.71
CA LEU A 61 14.23 -1.20 12.07
C LEU A 61 15.37 -2.01 12.73
N VAL A 62 15.99 -2.95 12.00
CA VAL A 62 17.12 -3.74 12.50
C VAL A 62 18.34 -2.87 12.79
N LEU A 63 18.55 -1.81 12.01
CA LEU A 63 19.61 -0.81 12.22
C LEU A 63 19.27 0.22 13.32
N GLY A 64 18.17 0.04 14.06
CA GLY A 64 17.76 0.92 15.16
C GLY A 64 17.00 2.18 14.73
N GLY A 65 16.59 2.25 13.46
CA GLY A 65 15.73 3.31 12.94
C GLY A 65 14.37 3.32 13.65
N ARG A 66 13.87 4.51 13.96
CA ARG A 66 12.56 4.71 14.60
C ARG A 66 11.67 5.60 13.71
N PRO A 67 10.40 5.22 13.50
CA PRO A 67 9.45 6.05 12.78
C PRO A 67 8.99 7.25 13.61
N GLY A 68 8.73 8.38 12.95
CA GLY A 68 8.11 9.57 13.55
C GLY A 68 8.85 10.11 14.77
N ASP A 69 8.11 10.36 15.85
CA ASP A 69 8.63 10.87 17.12
C ASP A 69 9.34 9.81 17.99
N GLY A 70 9.39 8.56 17.54
CA GLY A 70 9.99 7.45 18.26
C GLY A 70 9.18 6.95 19.46
N SER A 71 7.95 7.43 19.67
CA SER A 71 7.03 6.91 20.69
C SER A 71 6.71 5.42 20.45
N LEU A 72 6.43 4.69 21.55
CA LEU A 72 6.05 3.28 21.47
C LEU A 72 4.79 3.07 20.60
N PHE A 73 3.86 4.02 20.66
CA PHE A 73 2.65 3.99 19.85
C PHE A 73 2.98 4.04 18.35
N ILE A 74 3.77 5.03 17.90
CA ILE A 74 4.16 5.14 16.49
C ILE A 74 5.02 3.95 16.06
N PHE A 75 5.92 3.48 16.94
CA PHE A 75 6.74 2.30 16.67
C PHE A 75 5.91 1.04 16.36
N ILE A 76 4.77 0.85 17.04
CA ILE A 76 3.87 -0.28 16.80
C ILE A 76 2.97 -0.03 15.59
N PHE A 77 2.34 1.14 15.49
CA PHE A 77 1.31 1.39 14.50
C PHE A 77 1.85 1.69 13.10
N HIS A 78 3.06 2.23 12.99
CA HIS A 78 3.70 2.47 11.69
C HIS A 78 3.82 1.19 10.84
N PRO A 79 4.38 0.07 11.33
CA PRO A 79 4.43 -1.18 10.56
C PRO A 79 3.05 -1.82 10.36
N LEU A 80 2.09 -1.61 11.28
CA LEU A 80 0.72 -2.10 11.10
C LEU A 80 0.04 -1.44 9.91
N TYR A 81 0.10 -0.11 9.82
CA TYR A 81 -0.46 0.64 8.70
C TYR A 81 0.36 0.48 7.40
N GLY A 82 1.69 0.42 7.51
CA GLY A 82 2.57 0.38 6.34
C GLY A 82 2.63 -0.97 5.65
N ILE A 83 2.43 -2.07 6.39
CA ILE A 83 2.68 -3.43 5.90
C ILE A 83 1.57 -4.39 6.28
N VAL A 84 1.31 -4.58 7.58
CA VAL A 84 0.51 -5.73 8.05
C VAL A 84 -0.91 -5.65 7.51
N PHE A 85 -1.59 -4.51 7.71
CA PHE A 85 -2.93 -4.32 7.19
C PHE A 85 -2.98 -4.29 5.67
N PRO A 86 -2.07 -3.59 4.95
CA PRO A 86 -2.02 -3.70 3.48
C PRO A 86 -1.89 -5.13 2.94
N LEU A 87 -1.00 -5.95 3.51
CA LEU A 87 -0.83 -7.33 3.07
C LEU A 87 -2.07 -8.19 3.36
N LEU A 88 -2.71 -8.01 4.52
CA LEU A 88 -3.97 -8.68 4.83
C LEU A 88 -5.08 -8.28 3.86
N THR A 89 -5.21 -6.98 3.56
CA THR A 89 -6.18 -6.48 2.59
C THR A 89 -5.96 -7.12 1.21
N LEU A 90 -4.72 -7.14 0.72
CA LEU A 90 -4.38 -7.75 -0.57
C LEU A 90 -4.60 -9.27 -0.57
N PHE A 91 -4.25 -9.95 0.53
CA PHE A 91 -4.49 -11.38 0.68
C PHE A 91 -5.97 -11.72 0.52
N TYR A 92 -6.87 -10.99 1.19
CA TYR A 92 -8.30 -11.21 1.07
C TYR A 92 -8.85 -10.80 -0.31
N ALA A 93 -8.32 -9.75 -0.93
CA ALA A 93 -8.67 -9.38 -2.29
C ALA A 93 -8.36 -10.51 -3.29
N HIS A 94 -7.14 -11.06 -3.23
CA HIS A 94 -6.73 -12.22 -4.03
C HIS A 94 -7.61 -13.44 -3.73
N LYS A 95 -7.78 -13.77 -2.44
CA LYS A 95 -8.55 -14.94 -2.01
C LYS A 95 -9.99 -14.89 -2.52
N TRP A 96 -10.71 -13.81 -2.27
CA TRP A 96 -12.11 -13.70 -2.65
C TRP A 96 -12.33 -13.59 -4.15
N SER A 97 -11.38 -12.99 -4.87
CA SER A 97 -11.39 -12.98 -6.34
C SER A 97 -11.22 -14.39 -6.90
N ARG A 98 -10.28 -15.18 -6.34
CA ARG A 98 -10.03 -16.58 -6.76
C ARG A 98 -11.17 -17.53 -6.40
N GLU A 99 -11.86 -17.26 -5.30
CA GLU A 99 -13.06 -18.01 -4.89
C GLU A 99 -14.31 -17.63 -5.72
N GLY A 100 -14.22 -16.64 -6.62
CA GLY A 100 -15.35 -16.15 -7.41
C GLY A 100 -16.42 -15.42 -6.59
N ARG A 101 -16.09 -15.01 -5.35
CA ARG A 101 -17.03 -14.30 -4.45
C ARG A 101 -17.29 -12.88 -4.90
N TYR A 102 -16.27 -12.25 -5.50
CA TYR A 102 -16.34 -10.91 -6.04
C TYR A 102 -15.63 -10.87 -7.39
N ASP A 103 -16.13 -9.99 -8.25
CA ASP A 103 -15.43 -9.56 -9.45
C ASP A 103 -14.01 -9.06 -9.09
N PRO A 104 -12.93 -9.61 -9.69
CA PRO A 104 -11.56 -9.27 -9.33
C PRO A 104 -11.28 -7.78 -9.41
N HIS A 105 -11.78 -7.12 -10.47
CA HIS A 105 -11.61 -5.69 -10.65
C HIS A 105 -12.21 -4.89 -9.48
N ALA A 106 -13.45 -5.16 -9.10
CA ALA A 106 -14.10 -4.52 -7.95
C ALA A 106 -13.37 -4.80 -6.63
N ALA A 107 -12.97 -6.05 -6.39
CA ALA A 107 -12.25 -6.43 -5.18
C ALA A 107 -10.94 -5.66 -5.05
N PHE A 108 -10.17 -5.54 -6.13
CA PHE A 108 -8.91 -4.79 -6.15
C PHE A 108 -9.12 -3.27 -6.11
N GLY A 109 -10.21 -2.73 -6.65
CA GLY A 109 -10.56 -1.31 -6.51
C GLY A 109 -10.79 -0.90 -5.05
N VAL A 110 -11.56 -1.70 -4.31
CA VAL A 110 -11.81 -1.48 -2.87
C VAL A 110 -10.55 -1.74 -2.05
N ALA A 111 -9.82 -2.82 -2.35
CA ALA A 111 -8.57 -3.12 -1.67
C ALA A 111 -7.55 -1.98 -1.86
N ALA A 112 -7.41 -1.45 -3.07
CA ALA A 112 -6.52 -0.33 -3.36
C ALA A 112 -6.91 0.94 -2.58
N LEU A 113 -8.21 1.22 -2.42
CA LEU A 113 -8.67 2.35 -1.60
C LEU A 113 -8.25 2.20 -0.13
N VAL A 114 -8.42 1.00 0.41
CA VAL A 114 -8.03 0.69 1.80
C VAL A 114 -6.51 0.77 1.96
N VAL A 115 -5.74 0.18 1.05
CA VAL A 115 -4.27 0.22 1.07
C VAL A 115 -3.75 1.66 0.90
N PHE A 116 -4.40 2.47 0.06
CA PHE A 116 -4.11 3.90 -0.06
C PHE A 116 -4.24 4.60 1.30
N GLY A 117 -5.39 4.44 1.99
CA GLY A 117 -5.60 5.07 3.30
C GLY A 117 -4.58 4.60 4.35
N LEU A 118 -4.29 3.30 4.38
CA LEU A 118 -3.32 2.71 5.30
C LEU A 118 -1.89 3.21 5.04
N THR A 119 -1.44 3.20 3.79
CA THR A 119 -0.10 3.68 3.42
C THR A 119 0.03 5.19 3.59
N ALA A 120 -1.04 5.96 3.34
CA ALA A 120 -1.07 7.39 3.62
C ALA A 120 -0.92 7.67 5.12
N ARG A 121 -1.65 6.92 5.96
CA ARG A 121 -1.50 7.01 7.42
C ARG A 121 -0.08 6.65 7.86
N ALA A 122 0.48 5.55 7.34
CA ALA A 122 1.84 5.12 7.64
C ALA A 122 2.89 6.19 7.26
N PHE A 123 2.71 6.82 6.11
CA PHE A 123 3.56 7.92 5.65
C PHE A 123 3.47 9.13 6.58
N MET A 124 2.26 9.58 6.91
CA MET A 124 2.07 10.74 7.79
C MET A 124 2.69 10.54 9.18
N VAL A 125 2.47 9.37 9.81
CA VAL A 125 3.08 9.09 11.13
C VAL A 125 4.60 8.92 11.03
N GLY A 126 5.10 8.35 9.92
CA GLY A 126 6.53 8.23 9.67
C GLY A 126 7.22 9.58 9.47
N ALA A 127 6.54 10.53 8.83
CA ALA A 127 7.00 11.89 8.60
C ALA A 127 6.72 12.86 9.77
N GLY A 128 6.00 12.43 10.82
CA GLY A 128 5.68 13.26 11.98
C GLY A 128 4.61 14.32 11.75
N ILE A 129 3.70 14.12 10.78
CA ILE A 129 2.70 15.11 10.36
C ILE A 129 1.24 14.70 10.65
N GLY A 130 0.98 13.63 11.42
CA GLY A 130 -0.40 13.20 11.72
C GLY A 130 -0.56 12.13 12.77
#